data_AF-A0A919ZDM8-F1
#
_entry.id   AF-A0A919ZDM8-F1
#
_cell.length_a   1.000
_cell.length_b   1.000
_cell.length_c   1.000
_cell.angle_alpha   90.00
_cell.angle_beta   90.00
_cell.angle_gamma   90.00
#
_symmetry.space_group_name_H-M   'P 1'
#
loop_
_entity.id
_entity.type
_entity.pdbx_description
1 polymer ?
#
loop_
_entity_poly.entity_id
_entity_poly.type
_entity_poly.pdbx_seq_one_letter_code
_entity_poly.pdbx_strand_id
1 'polypeptide(L)' 'MTDDNIKVGVSNKEGQLGFLFTKGGLREGAGRKSIGVTKKVSLTLTEEMWEQFEKHCAELELSKSEAIRTMMEQYFLSK' A
#
# COMPACT_ATOMS: atom_id res chain seq x y z
N MET A 1 2.46 13.26 23.57
CA MET A 1 3.79 12.67 23.33
C MET A 1 3.55 11.24 22.92
N THR A 2 3.77 10.91 21.65
CA THR A 2 3.55 9.55 21.13
C THR A 2 4.76 8.71 21.50
N ASP A 3 4.55 7.60 22.21
CA ASP A 3 5.61 6.64 22.55
C ASP A 3 6.09 5.92 21.28
N ASP A 4 7.02 6.57 20.57
CA ASP A 4 7.71 5.98 19.43
C ASP A 4 8.66 4.88 19.92
N ASN A 5 8.11 3.68 20.04
CA ASN A 5 8.87 2.48 20.42
C ASN A 5 9.87 2.12 19.31
N ILE A 6 11.15 2.46 19.53
CA ILE A 6 12.25 2.13 18.61
C ILE A 6 12.54 0.63 18.71
N LYS A 7 12.30 -0.11 17.62
CA LYS A 7 12.64 -1.53 17.51
C LYS A 7 14.04 -1.68 16.93
N VAL A 8 14.95 -2.24 17.72
CA VAL A 8 16.32 -2.57 17.31
C VAL A 8 16.41 -4.06 17.02
N GLY A 9 16.93 -4.43 15.84
CA GLY A 9 17.09 -5.82 15.43
C GLY A 9 18.34 -6.06 14.58
N VAL A 10 18.73 -7.32 14.48
CA VAL A 10 19.94 -7.77 13.76
C VAL A 10 19.61 -7.90 12.27
N SER A 11 20.30 -7.16 11.41
CA SER A 11 20.12 -7.24 9.95
C SER A 11 20.64 -8.58 9.41
N ASN A 12 19.95 -9.16 8.43
CA ASN A 12 20.29 -10.45 7.79
C ASN A 12 21.62 -10.46 7.01
N LYS A 13 22.44 -9.41 7.14
CA LYS A 13 23.82 -9.36 6.64
C LYS A 13 24.73 -8.99 7.81
N GLU A 14 25.50 -9.96 8.28
CA GLU A 14 26.74 -9.80 9.05
C GLU A 14 26.73 -8.70 10.13
N GLY A 15 25.95 -8.90 11.19
CA GLY A 15 26.20 -8.24 12.48
C GLY A 15 25.94 -6.72 12.56
N GLN A 16 25.37 -6.09 11.53
CA GLN A 16 24.95 -4.68 11.62
C GLN A 16 23.58 -4.51 12.28
N LEU A 17 23.48 -3.53 13.17
CA LEU A 17 22.22 -3.08 13.77
C LEU A 17 21.47 -2.19 12.77
N GLY A 18 20.25 -2.58 12.42
CA GLY A 18 19.36 -1.78 11.57
C GLY A 18 18.26 -1.13 12.39
N PHE A 19 18.08 0.19 12.24
CA PHE A 19 16.93 0.90 12.80
C PHE A 19 15.78 0.86 11.80
N LEU A 20 14.60 0.35 12.20
CA LEU A 20 13.40 0.36 11.37
C LEU A 20 12.36 1.34 11.91
N PHE A 21 11.92 2.24 11.04
CA PHE A 21 10.87 3.24 11.31
C PHE A 21 9.52 2.86 10.68
N THR A 22 9.36 1.64 10.13
CA THR A 22 8.16 1.19 9.42
C THR A 22 7.47 0.00 10.11
N LYS A 23 6.17 -0.20 9.87
CA LYS A 23 5.42 -1.38 10.33
C LYS A 23 5.89 -2.64 9.59
N GLY A 24 6.90 -3.33 10.12
CA GLY A 24 7.39 -4.62 9.63
C GLY A 24 8.69 -5.03 10.33
N GLY A 25 8.91 -6.34 10.53
CA GLY A 25 10.20 -6.87 10.99
C GLY A 25 11.27 -6.92 9.89
N LEU A 26 12.47 -7.43 10.19
CA LEU A 26 13.61 -7.46 9.25
C LEU A 26 13.56 -8.58 8.19
N ARG A 27 12.48 -9.36 8.15
CA ARG A 27 12.32 -10.46 7.18
C ARG A 27 11.79 -9.97 5.84
N GLU A 28 12.13 -10.68 4.78
CA GLU A 28 11.57 -10.44 3.46
C GLU A 28 10.04 -10.56 3.48
N GLY A 29 9.33 -9.56 2.96
CA GLY A 29 7.86 -9.49 3.00
C GLY A 29 7.25 -8.83 4.25
N ALA A 30 8.06 -8.37 5.20
CA ALA A 30 7.56 -7.57 6.31
C ALA A 30 7.02 -6.21 5.83
N GLY A 31 5.81 -5.86 6.27
CA GLY A 31 5.10 -4.63 5.87
C GLY A 31 4.17 -4.77 4.66
N ARG A 32 4.06 -5.96 4.05
CA ARG A 32 2.98 -6.22 3.09
C ARG A 32 1.64 -6.30 3.82
N LYS A 33 0.66 -5.47 3.43
CA LYS A 33 -0.72 -5.60 3.90
C LYS A 33 -1.23 -7.01 3.53
N SER A 34 -1.65 -7.80 4.52
CA SER A 34 -2.11 -9.20 4.38
C SER A 34 -3.54 -9.29 3.84
N ILE A 35 -3.86 -8.59 2.75
CA ILE A 35 -5.24 -8.43 2.27
C ILE A 35 -5.57 -9.44 1.15
N GLY A 36 -4.57 -9.98 0.46
CA GLY A 36 -4.79 -10.98 -0.58
C GLY A 36 -3.67 -11.08 -1.61
N VAL A 37 -3.99 -11.66 -2.77
CA VAL A 37 -3.06 -11.81 -3.90
C VAL A 37 -3.02 -10.53 -4.72
N THR A 38 -1.81 -10.00 -4.96
CA THR A 38 -1.62 -8.83 -5.84
C THR A 38 -1.41 -9.28 -7.28
N LYS A 39 -2.19 -8.73 -8.21
CA LYS A 39 -1.97 -8.86 -9.66
C LYS A 39 -1.77 -7.47 -10.27
N LYS A 40 -0.78 -7.32 -11.15
CA LYS A 40 -0.56 -6.07 -11.90
C LYS A 40 -1.47 -6.08 -13.13
N VAL A 41 -2.14 -4.96 -13.37
CA VAL A 41 -2.99 -4.75 -14.54
C VAL A 41 -2.62 -3.43 -15.19
N SER A 42 -2.70 -3.38 -16.51
CA SER A 42 -2.62 -2.15 -17.30
C SER A 42 -4.03 -1.73 -17.67
N LEU A 43 -4.33 -0.45 -17.50
CA LEU A 43 -5.62 0.16 -17.84
C LEU A 43 -5.37 1.24 -18.88
N THR A 44 -6.20 1.24 -19.92
CA THR A 44 -6.22 2.31 -20.92
C THR A 44 -7.57 2.99 -20.81
N LEU A 45 -7.55 4.28 -20.52
CA LEU A 45 -8.72 5.15 -20.38
C LEU A 45 -8.49 6.40 -21.22
N THR A 46 -9.55 7.17 -21.47
CA THR A 46 -9.41 8.50 -22.08
C THR A 46 -8.69 9.46 -21.12
N GLU A 47 -8.09 10.52 -21.67
CA GLU A 47 -7.42 11.56 -20.87
C GLU A 47 -8.36 12.16 -19.81
N GLU A 48 -9.59 12.48 -20.23
CA GLU A 48 -10.63 13.02 -19.34
C GLU A 48 -10.95 12.06 -18.18
N MET A 49 -11.03 10.76 -18.45
CA MET A 49 -11.31 9.77 -17.41
C MET A 49 -10.12 9.60 -16.46
N TRP A 50 -8.89 9.68 -16.96
CA TRP A 50 -7.70 9.70 -16.10
C TRP A 50 -7.70 10.93 -15.20
N GLU A 51 -8.01 12.10 -15.72
CA GLU A 51 -8.07 13.34 -14.93
C GLU A 51 -9.12 13.24 -13.82
N GLN A 52 -10.32 12.72 -14.13
CA GLN A 52 -11.36 12.49 -13.13
C GLN A 52 -10.92 11.48 -12.06
N PHE A 53 -10.28 10.39 -12.47
CA PHE A 53 -9.78 9.36 -11.54
C PHE A 53 -8.69 9.90 -10.62
N GLU A 54 -7.77 10.71 -11.15
CA GLU A 54 -6.70 11.32 -10.35
C GLU A 54 -7.23 12.38 -9.38
N LYS A 55 -8.18 13.21 -9.80
CA LYS A 55 -8.89 14.14 -8.91
C LYS A 55 -9.57 13.39 -7.76
N HIS A 56 -10.30 12.32 -8.06
CA HIS A 56 -10.95 11.49 -7.04
C HIS A 56 -9.95 10.89 -6.04
N CYS A 57 -8.80 10.40 -6.52
CA CYS A 57 -7.74 9.90 -5.64
C CYS A 57 -7.15 11.00 -4.76
N ALA A 58 -6.93 12.20 -5.31
CA ALA A 58 -6.38 13.34 -4.59
C ALA A 58 -7.34 13.87 -3.52
N GLU A 59 -8.63 13.98 -3.82
CA GLU A 59 -9.66 14.47 -2.89
C GLU A 59 -9.84 13.54 -1.68
N LEU A 60 -9.70 12.24 -1.87
CA LEU A 60 -9.88 11.23 -0.83
C LEU A 60 -8.55 10.76 -0.20
N GLU A 61 -7.42 11.34 -0.61
CA GLU A 61 -6.07 10.92 -0.20
C GLU A 61 -5.79 9.41 -0.40
N LEU A 62 -6.38 8.83 -1.45
CA LEU A 62 -6.27 7.40 -1.76
C LEU A 62 -5.15 7.10 -2.76
N SER A 63 -4.51 5.95 -2.59
CA SER A 63 -3.66 5.43 -3.66
C SER A 63 -4.51 4.96 -4.85
N LYS A 64 -3.97 5.07 -6.08
CA LYS A 64 -4.64 4.57 -7.30
C LYS A 64 -5.08 3.10 -7.15
N SER A 65 -4.24 2.26 -6.54
CA SER A 65 -4.55 0.86 -6.29
C SER A 65 -5.67 0.62 -5.27
N GLU A 66 -5.86 1.56 -4.34
CA GLU A 66 -6.91 1.50 -3.33
C GLU A 66 -8.24 1.96 -3.91
N ALA A 67 -8.25 3.06 -4.67
CA ALA A 67 -9.44 3.50 -5.40
C ALA A 67 -9.98 2.40 -6.33
N ILE A 68 -9.11 1.80 -7.16
CA ILE A 68 -9.51 0.69 -8.06
C ILE A 68 -10.05 -0.51 -7.26
N ARG A 69 -9.40 -0.86 -6.15
CA ARG A 69 -9.86 -1.97 -5.30
C ARG A 69 -11.26 -1.70 -4.74
N THR A 70 -11.49 -0.51 -4.16
CA THR A 70 -12.79 -0.14 -3.59
C THR A 70 -13.88 -0.16 -4.65
N MET A 71 -13.61 0.36 -5.85
CA MET A 71 -14.56 0.29 -6.97
C MET A 71 -14.91 -1.15 -7.36
N MET A 72 -13.91 -2.04 -7.44
CA MET A 72 -14.13 -3.46 -7.74
C MET A 72 -14.91 -4.16 -6.63
N GLU A 73 -14.56 -3.93 -5.36
CA GLU A 73 -15.25 -4.51 -4.21
C GLU A 73 -16.72 -4.08 -4.20
N GLN A 74 -17.02 -2.79 -4.36
CA GLN A 74 -18.39 -2.28 -4.44
C GLN A 74 -19.18 -2.90 -5.60
N TYR A 75 -18.56 -3.03 -6.78
CA TYR A 75 -19.21 -3.62 -7.95
C TYR A 75 -19.58 -5.09 -7.73
N PHE A 76 -18.68 -5.90 -7.16
CA PHE A 76 -18.92 -7.33 -6.94
C PHE A 76 -19.72 -7.64 -5.66
N LEU A 77 -19.70 -6.77 -4.65
CA LEU A 77 -20.52 -6.91 -3.44
C LEU A 77 -21.96 -6.44 -3.62
N SER A 78 -22.22 -5.51 -4.55
CA SER A 78 -23.59 -5.04 -4.84
C SER A 78 -24.41 -5.97 -5.74
N LYS A 79 -23.86 -7.14 -6.09
CA LYS A 79 -24.45 -8.14 -6.97
C LYS A 79 -24.76 -9.42 -6.22
#